data_AF-A0A517X071-F1
#
_entry.id   AF-A0A517X071-F1
#
_cell.length_a   1.000
_cell.length_b   1.000
_cell.length_c   1.000
_cell.angle_alpha   90.00
_cell.angle_beta   90.00
_cell.angle_gamma   90.00
#
_symmetry.space_group_name_H-M   'P 1'
#
loop_
_entity.id
_entity.type
_entity.pdbx_description
1 polymer ?
#
loop_
_entity_poly.entity_id
_entity_poly.type
_entity_poly.pdbx_seq_one_letter_code
_entity_poly.pdbx_strand_id
1 'polypeptide(L)'
;MLTPVIKQPHQITVVSDDSVQGQMKSQQQRVEFCDNATSMVELSSFSFVPPFTMSDQTDSNKPVKSFRLRGITASVFENSSEDGKSTFFKVTLQRSYKQDDDWKSTNSFGRDDLPIVSLLTKQAWEFILNTEANGQKEEK
;
A
#
# COMPACT_ATOMS: atom_id res chain seq x y z
N MET A 1 -1.81 -8.37 -64.75
CA MET A 1 -1.42 -9.20 -63.59
C MET A 1 -0.40 -8.43 -62.78
N LEU A 2 -0.77 -7.97 -61.59
CA LEU A 2 0.09 -7.18 -60.69
C LEU A 2 -0.03 -7.79 -59.29
N THR A 3 1.07 -8.32 -58.77
CA THR A 3 1.17 -8.88 -57.41
C THR A 3 1.54 -7.76 -56.43
N PRO A 4 0.87 -7.60 -55.29
CA PRO A 4 1.36 -6.73 -54.23
C PRO A 4 2.47 -7.42 -53.43
N VAL A 5 3.65 -6.78 -53.37
CA VAL A 5 4.77 -7.12 -52.48
C VAL A 5 4.40 -6.73 -51.05
N ILE A 6 4.25 -7.72 -50.18
CA ILE A 6 3.94 -7.54 -48.75
C ILE A 6 5.22 -7.16 -48.01
N LYS A 7 5.30 -5.90 -47.55
CA LYS A 7 6.41 -5.36 -46.76
C LYS A 7 6.17 -5.68 -45.28
N GLN A 8 7.01 -6.52 -44.67
CA GLN A 8 7.01 -6.74 -43.23
C GLN A 8 7.59 -5.53 -42.48
N PRO A 9 6.98 -5.05 -41.38
CA PRO A 9 7.69 -4.23 -40.41
C PRO A 9 8.01 -5.05 -39.15
N HIS A 10 9.21 -5.63 -39.11
CA HIS A 10 9.86 -6.05 -37.87
C HIS A 10 11.07 -5.15 -37.66
N GLN A 11 10.97 -4.16 -36.78
CA GLN A 11 12.08 -3.65 -35.97
C GLN A 11 11.56 -2.65 -34.93
N ILE A 12 11.62 -3.07 -33.67
CA ILE A 12 11.50 -2.18 -32.51
C ILE A 12 12.92 -1.83 -32.13
N THR A 13 13.32 -0.58 -32.37
CA THR A 13 14.58 -0.04 -31.88
C THR A 13 14.33 0.52 -30.48
N VAL A 14 14.96 -0.10 -29.48
CA VAL A 14 15.12 0.42 -28.13
C VAL A 14 16.50 1.08 -28.03
N VAL A 15 16.74 1.84 -26.95
CA VAL A 15 18.02 2.49 -26.52
C VAL A 15 18.14 3.94 -27.01
N SER A 16 18.37 4.99 -26.20
CA SER A 16 18.43 5.22 -24.75
C SER A 16 18.34 6.73 -24.56
N ASP A 17 17.68 7.19 -23.48
CA ASP A 17 17.75 8.60 -23.06
C ASP A 17 18.84 8.73 -22.00
N ASP A 18 19.81 9.60 -22.28
CA ASP A 18 20.99 9.84 -21.48
C ASP A 18 20.76 11.02 -20.52
N SER A 19 21.24 10.82 -19.29
CA SER A 19 21.90 11.85 -18.47
C SER A 19 21.05 12.97 -17.85
N VAL A 20 20.73 12.80 -16.57
CA VAL A 20 20.86 13.91 -15.59
C VAL A 20 21.57 13.40 -14.34
N GLN A 21 22.78 13.91 -14.14
CA GLN A 21 23.62 13.72 -12.97
C GLN A 21 23.06 14.46 -11.75
N GLY A 22 23.02 13.78 -10.60
CA GLY A 22 22.79 14.37 -9.29
C GLY A 22 23.62 13.67 -8.24
N GLN A 23 24.85 14.16 -8.02
CA GLN A 23 25.65 13.84 -6.84
C GLN A 23 24.89 14.30 -5.59
N MET A 24 24.96 13.56 -4.48
CA MET A 24 25.09 14.10 -3.12
C MET A 24 25.49 13.00 -2.12
N LYS A 25 26.78 13.01 -1.81
CA LYS A 25 27.41 12.84 -0.48
C LYS A 25 27.00 11.64 0.37
N SER A 26 27.89 10.64 0.32
CA SER A 26 28.23 9.77 1.43
C SER A 26 28.41 10.54 2.75
N GLN A 27 27.55 10.29 3.73
CA GLN A 27 27.89 10.50 5.14
C GLN A 27 28.13 9.12 5.74
N GLN A 28 29.42 8.79 5.91
CA GLN A 28 29.85 7.70 6.77
C GLN A 28 29.58 8.12 8.21
N GLN A 29 28.51 7.62 8.81
CA GLN A 29 28.35 7.69 10.26
C GLN A 29 29.05 6.49 10.87
N ARG A 30 30.31 6.73 11.25
CA ARG A 30 31.09 5.93 12.18
C ARG A 30 30.29 5.79 13.48
N VAL A 31 29.60 4.67 13.65
CA VAL A 31 29.09 4.25 14.96
C VAL A 31 30.23 3.49 15.65
N GLU A 32 30.78 4.14 16.66
CA GLU A 32 31.85 3.59 17.48
C GLU A 32 31.29 2.42 18.31
N PHE A 33 31.93 1.26 18.18
CA PHE A 33 31.73 0.13 19.06
C PHE A 33 32.42 0.44 20.39
N CYS A 34 31.63 0.75 21.41
CA CYS A 34 32.11 0.75 22.79
C CYS A 34 31.78 -0.61 23.40
N ASP A 35 32.76 -1.51 23.37
CA ASP A 35 32.82 -2.59 24.34
C ASP A 35 33.03 -1.99 25.72
N ASN A 36 32.06 -2.15 26.62
CA ASN A 36 32.41 -2.28 28.01
C ASN A 36 31.44 -3.21 28.73
N ALA A 37 31.99 -4.34 29.15
CA ALA A 37 31.38 -5.25 30.10
C ALA A 37 31.16 -4.54 31.44
N THR A 38 30.02 -4.77 32.09
CA THR A 38 29.95 -5.31 33.46
C THR A 38 28.50 -5.33 33.93
N SER A 39 28.15 -6.50 34.46
CA SER A 39 26.93 -6.90 35.16
C SER A 39 26.46 -5.96 36.28
N MET A 40 25.15 -5.81 36.42
CA MET A 40 24.35 -6.29 37.56
C MET A 40 22.94 -5.67 37.47
N VAL A 41 21.93 -6.52 37.24
CA VAL A 41 20.52 -6.15 37.36
C VAL A 41 20.04 -6.51 38.77
N GLU A 42 20.03 -5.51 39.65
CA GLU A 42 19.35 -5.58 40.94
C GLU A 42 17.91 -5.12 40.75
N LEU A 43 16.98 -6.00 41.13
CA LEU A 43 15.53 -5.80 41.10
C LEU A 43 15.16 -4.61 42.00
N SER A 44 14.76 -3.49 41.41
CA SER A 44 13.98 -2.48 42.12
C SER A 44 12.70 -2.16 41.36
N SER A 45 11.59 -2.47 42.04
CA SER A 45 10.24 -2.10 41.66
C SER A 45 10.09 -0.58 41.71
N PHE A 46 10.40 0.11 40.63
CA PHE A 46 10.00 1.51 40.42
C PHE A 46 9.05 1.58 39.23
N SER A 47 7.76 1.46 39.55
CA SER A 47 6.65 1.84 38.66
C SER A 47 6.65 3.35 38.48
N PHE A 48 7.53 3.87 37.64
CA PHE A 48 7.44 5.23 37.13
C PHE A 48 6.91 5.18 35.70
N VAL A 49 5.58 5.07 35.57
CA VAL A 49 4.89 5.26 34.29
C VAL A 49 4.73 6.77 34.11
N PRO A 50 5.43 7.43 33.17
CA PRO A 50 5.14 8.83 32.87
C PRO A 50 3.70 8.94 32.35
N PRO A 51 2.86 9.85 32.90
CA PRO A 51 1.52 10.09 32.38
C PRO A 51 1.63 11.03 31.18
N PHE A 52 2.12 10.50 30.06
CA PHE A 52 1.87 11.10 28.76
C PHE A 52 1.11 10.10 27.93
N THR A 53 -0.20 9.99 28.21
CA THR A 53 -1.15 9.56 27.19
C THR A 53 -1.17 10.66 26.13
N MET A 54 -0.24 10.59 25.18
CA MET A 54 -0.41 11.30 23.91
C MET A 54 -1.64 10.68 23.25
N SER A 55 -2.72 11.45 23.24
CA SER A 55 -3.86 11.23 22.35
C SER A 55 -3.34 11.42 20.92
N ASP A 56 -2.77 10.34 20.37
CA ASP A 56 -2.47 10.29 18.96
C ASP A 56 -3.80 10.12 18.23
N GLN A 57 -4.49 11.24 18.05
CA GLN A 57 -5.54 11.39 17.05
C GLN A 57 -4.84 11.49 15.69
N THR A 58 -4.03 10.46 15.37
CA THR A 58 -3.71 10.15 14.00
C THR A 58 -4.95 9.45 13.47
N ASP A 59 -5.64 10.13 12.56
CA ASP A 59 -6.56 9.49 11.64
C ASP A 59 -5.76 8.50 10.81
N SER A 60 -5.43 7.38 11.44
CA SER A 60 -4.91 6.19 10.79
C SER A 60 -5.99 5.87 9.76
N ASN A 61 -5.65 6.06 8.48
CA ASN A 61 -6.53 5.88 7.35
C ASN A 61 -6.88 4.40 7.27
N LYS A 62 -7.78 3.98 8.16
CA LYS A 62 -8.27 2.63 8.30
C LYS A 62 -9.23 2.41 7.15
N PRO A 63 -9.16 1.25 6.51
CA PRO A 63 -10.12 0.95 5.46
C PRO A 63 -11.53 0.89 6.08
N VAL A 64 -12.46 1.65 5.50
CA VAL A 64 -13.89 1.64 5.86
C VAL A 64 -14.48 0.26 5.65
N LYS A 65 -14.01 -0.45 4.61
CA LYS A 65 -14.38 -1.83 4.34
C LYS A 65 -13.19 -2.61 3.81
N SER A 66 -13.05 -3.86 4.25
CA SER A 66 -12.12 -4.81 3.65
C SER A 66 -12.84 -6.10 3.28
N PHE A 67 -12.63 -6.56 2.05
CA PHE A 67 -13.12 -7.83 1.54
C PHE A 67 -11.93 -8.77 1.36
N ARG A 68 -11.97 -9.97 1.92
CA ARG A 68 -10.85 -10.91 1.86
C ARG A 68 -11.30 -12.27 1.36
N LEU A 69 -10.57 -12.80 0.38
CA LEU A 69 -10.80 -14.13 -0.17
C LEU A 69 -9.48 -14.78 -0.61
N ARG A 70 -9.23 -16.02 -0.16
CA ARG A 70 -8.05 -16.85 -0.53
C ARG A 70 -6.70 -16.12 -0.44
N GLY A 71 -6.53 -15.26 0.57
CA GLY A 71 -5.28 -14.52 0.79
C GLY A 71 -5.16 -13.22 -0.01
N ILE A 72 -6.15 -12.87 -0.84
CA ILE A 72 -6.27 -11.56 -1.48
C ILE A 72 -7.25 -10.72 -0.67
N THR A 73 -6.90 -9.46 -0.44
CA THR A 73 -7.70 -8.49 0.28
C THR A 73 -7.91 -7.26 -0.60
N ALA A 74 -9.17 -6.83 -0.75
CA ALA A 74 -9.54 -5.53 -1.30
C ALA A 74 -9.94 -4.60 -0.15
N SER A 75 -9.22 -3.51 0.03
CA SER A 75 -9.43 -2.52 1.09
C SER A 75 -9.95 -1.22 0.49
N VAL A 76 -11.11 -0.76 0.96
CA VAL A 76 -11.77 0.47 0.56
C VAL A 76 -11.45 1.55 1.60
N PHE A 77 -10.87 2.65 1.14
CA PHE A 77 -10.50 3.81 1.94
C PHE A 77 -11.34 5.00 1.54
N GLU A 78 -11.95 5.65 2.52
CA GLU A 78 -12.66 6.90 2.34
C GLU A 78 -11.66 8.03 2.46
N ASN A 79 -11.71 8.97 1.53
CA ASN A 79 -10.89 10.15 1.55
C ASN A 79 -11.77 11.36 1.27
N SER A 80 -11.41 12.49 1.85
CA SER A 80 -12.08 13.76 1.60
C SER A 80 -11.16 14.67 0.79
N SER A 81 -11.73 15.49 -0.08
CA SER A 81 -10.98 16.55 -0.76
C SER A 81 -10.44 17.56 0.25
N GLU A 82 -9.37 18.28 -0.10
CA GLU A 82 -8.77 19.34 0.73
C GLU A 82 -9.80 20.41 1.12
N ASP A 83 -10.77 20.67 0.24
CA ASP A 83 -11.87 21.60 0.47
C ASP A 83 -12.98 21.03 1.38
N GLY A 84 -12.93 19.74 1.74
CA GLY A 84 -13.95 19.05 2.55
C GLY A 84 -15.31 18.83 1.88
N LYS A 85 -15.50 19.29 0.64
CA LYS A 85 -16.79 19.29 -0.06
C LYS A 85 -17.13 17.99 -0.79
N SER A 86 -16.15 17.13 -1.04
CA SER A 86 -16.35 15.89 -1.76
C SER A 86 -15.62 14.74 -1.09
N THR A 87 -16.36 13.66 -0.86
CA THR A 87 -15.83 12.37 -0.41
C THR A 87 -15.61 11.48 -1.61
N PHE A 88 -14.45 10.83 -1.68
CA PHE A 88 -14.12 9.85 -2.73
C PHE A 88 -13.48 8.61 -2.13
N PHE A 89 -13.79 7.47 -2.73
CA PHE A 89 -13.31 6.17 -2.28
C PHE A 89 -12.12 5.70 -3.12
N LYS A 90 -11.10 5.18 -2.45
CA LYS A 90 -9.96 4.49 -3.08
C LYS A 90 -9.99 3.02 -2.71
N VAL A 91 -9.65 2.14 -3.64
CA VAL A 91 -9.58 0.70 -3.40
C VAL A 91 -8.16 0.20 -3.64
N THR A 92 -7.59 -0.49 -2.66
CA THR A 92 -6.27 -1.12 -2.76
C THR A 92 -6.41 -2.62 -2.64
N LEU A 93 -5.82 -3.35 -3.59
CA LEU A 93 -5.78 -4.81 -3.59
C LEU A 93 -4.39 -5.29 -3.14
N GLN A 94 -4.34 -6.30 -2.27
CA GLN A 94 -3.11 -6.90 -1.80
C GLN A 94 -3.27 -8.42 -1.69
N ARG A 95 -2.26 -9.17 -2.12
CA ARG A 95 -2.13 -10.61 -1.89
C ARG A 95 -1.15 -10.84 -0.75
N SER A 96 -1.58 -11.54 0.30
CA SER A 96 -0.73 -11.97 1.39
C SER A 96 -0.18 -13.38 1.12
N TYR A 97 1.12 -13.54 1.35
CA TYR A 97 1.81 -14.82 1.24
C TYR A 97 2.81 -14.96 2.40
N LYS A 98 3.14 -16.21 2.73
CA LYS A 98 4.18 -16.50 3.71
C LYS A 98 5.51 -16.66 2.99
N GLN A 99 6.53 -15.96 3.45
CA GLN A 99 7.91 -16.15 3.02
C GLN A 99 8.74 -16.43 4.27
N ASP A 100 9.43 -17.57 4.29
CA ASP A 100 10.16 -18.05 5.46
C ASP A 100 9.22 -18.18 6.67
N ASP A 101 9.34 -17.32 7.68
CA ASP A 101 8.40 -17.25 8.80
C ASP A 101 7.55 -15.96 8.83
N ASP A 102 7.79 -15.04 7.90
CA ASP A 102 7.15 -13.73 7.87
C ASP A 102 5.99 -13.69 6.87
N TRP A 103 4.92 -13.00 7.26
CA TRP A 103 3.83 -12.66 6.34
C TRP A 103 4.20 -11.42 5.54
N LYS A 104 4.18 -11.55 4.21
CA LYS A 104 4.40 -10.44 3.28
C LYS A 104 3.16 -10.18 2.45
N SER A 105 3.10 -8.99 1.87
CA SER A 105 2.06 -8.59 0.92
C SER A 105 2.68 -8.19 -0.43
N THR A 106 1.95 -8.42 -1.51
CA THR A 106 2.31 -7.99 -2.87
C THR A 106 1.06 -7.53 -3.63
N ASN A 107 1.26 -6.67 -4.63
CA ASN A 107 0.21 -6.22 -5.54
C ASN A 107 0.31 -6.91 -6.91
N SER A 108 1.15 -7.94 -7.03
CA SER A 108 1.26 -8.78 -8.22
C SER A 108 0.35 -10.00 -8.10
N PHE A 109 -0.45 -10.26 -9.14
CA PHE A 109 -1.44 -11.34 -9.16
C PHE A 109 -1.13 -12.33 -10.28
N GLY A 110 -1.30 -13.64 -9.99
CA GLY A 110 -1.17 -14.70 -10.97
C GLY A 110 -2.48 -14.94 -11.75
N ARG A 111 -2.43 -15.79 -12.78
CA ARG A 111 -3.61 -16.15 -13.60
C ARG A 111 -4.81 -16.60 -12.77
N ASP A 112 -4.57 -17.45 -11.78
CA ASP A 112 -5.62 -18.08 -10.99
C ASP A 112 -6.20 -17.13 -9.91
N ASP A 113 -5.53 -16.00 -9.66
CA ASP A 113 -6.02 -14.95 -8.76
C ASP A 113 -7.00 -14.00 -9.47
N LEU A 114 -6.93 -13.90 -10.79
CA LEU A 114 -7.70 -12.90 -11.55
C LEU A 114 -9.22 -13.00 -11.34
N PRO A 115 -9.84 -14.20 -11.29
CA PRO A 115 -11.27 -14.30 -10.98
C PRO A 115 -11.60 -13.80 -9.58
N ILE A 116 -10.71 -14.01 -8.61
CA ILE A 116 -10.89 -13.57 -7.22
C ILE A 116 -10.76 -12.05 -7.13
N VAL A 117 -9.77 -11.48 -7.81
CA VAL A 117 -9.61 -10.03 -7.90
C VAL A 117 -10.86 -9.40 -8.51
N SER A 118 -11.34 -9.94 -9.65
CA SER A 118 -12.57 -9.45 -10.29
C SER A 118 -13.78 -9.46 -9.35
N LEU A 119 -13.97 -10.55 -8.60
CA LEU A 119 -15.06 -10.67 -7.63
C LEU A 119 -14.92 -9.65 -6.49
N LEU A 120 -13.73 -9.54 -5.88
CA LEU A 120 -13.50 -8.61 -4.78
C LEU A 120 -13.64 -7.15 -5.21
N THR A 121 -13.15 -6.80 -6.40
CA THR A 121 -13.33 -5.45 -6.97
C THR A 121 -14.80 -5.15 -7.22
N LYS A 122 -15.57 -6.12 -7.72
CA LYS A 122 -17.02 -5.96 -7.90
C LYS A 122 -17.73 -5.71 -6.56
N GLN A 123 -17.40 -6.48 -5.52
CA GLN A 123 -17.96 -6.28 -4.18
C GLN A 123 -17.61 -4.91 -3.60
N ALA A 124 -16.37 -4.45 -3.79
CA ALA A 124 -15.96 -3.11 -3.38
C ALA A 124 -16.74 -2.02 -4.12
N TRP A 125 -16.94 -2.18 -5.43
CA TRP A 125 -17.73 -1.26 -6.23
C TRP A 125 -19.20 -1.18 -5.77
N GLU A 126 -19.85 -2.33 -5.54
CA GLU A 126 -21.21 -2.39 -5.02
C GLU A 126 -21.32 -1.69 -3.65
N PHE A 127 -20.34 -1.90 -2.77
CA PHE A 127 -20.29 -1.23 -1.48
C PHE A 127 -20.19 0.29 -1.61
N ILE A 128 -19.34 0.79 -2.51
CA ILE A 128 -19.16 2.23 -2.74
C ILE A 128 -20.47 2.85 -3.23
N LEU A 129 -21.11 2.26 -4.25
CA LEU A 129 -22.38 2.77 -4.77
C LEU A 129 -23.48 2.81 -3.70
N ASN A 130 -23.57 1.76 -2.88
CA ASN A 130 -24.55 1.72 -1.80
C ASN A 130 -24.25 2.79 -0.74
N THR A 131 -22.98 3.05 -0.46
CA THR A 131 -22.56 4.09 0.49
C THR A 131 -22.92 5.48 -0.03
N GLU A 132 -22.60 5.77 -1.28
CA GLU A 132 -22.92 7.04 -1.95
C GLU A 132 -24.45 7.27 -2.03
N ALA A 133 -25.23 6.23 -2.36
CA ALA A 133 -26.68 6.32 -2.44
C ALA A 133 -27.34 6.54 -1.07
N ASN A 134 -26.71 6.08 0.02
CA ASN A 134 -27.21 6.29 1.38
C ASN A 134 -26.81 7.67 1.94
N GLY A 135 -25.61 8.16 1.63
CA GLY A 135 -25.17 9.51 2.04
C GLY A 135 -26.09 10.62 1.52
N GLN A 136 -26.70 10.45 0.34
CA GLN A 136 -27.65 11.43 -0.22
C GLN A 136 -29.01 11.48 0.49
N LYS A 137 -29.37 10.47 1.29
CA LYS A 137 -30.69 10.39 1.95
C LYS A 137 -30.74 11.14 3.26
N GLU A 138 -29.60 11.45 3.87
CA GLU A 138 -29.54 12.09 5.19
C GLU A 138 -29.57 13.63 5.10
N GLU A 139 -29.42 14.21 3.90
CA GLU A 139 -29.45 15.66 3.66
C GLU A 139 -30.81 16.16 3.11
N LYS A 140 -31.86 15.34 3.18
CA LYS A 140 -33.22 15.66 2.70
C LYS A 140 -34.27 15.58 3.79
#